data_AF-A0A7V5UBG0-F1
#
_entry.id   AF-A0A7V5UBG0-F1
#
_cell.length_a   1.000
_cell.length_b   1.000
_cell.length_c   1.000
_cell.angle_alpha   90.00
_cell.angle_beta   90.00
_cell.angle_gamma   90.00
#
_symmetry.space_group_name_H-M   'P 1'
#
loop_
_entity.id
_entity.type
_entity.pdbx_description
1 polymer ?
#
loop_
_entity_poly.entity_id
_entity_poly.type
_entity_poly.pdbx_seq_one_letter_code
_entity_poly.pdbx_strand_id
1 'polypeptide(L)'
;SMNYRLEDYAETVVATLAEGCRRHGLPQPALITEAGRAMTAHHAVLVTSVIDREVAESTLPPEPGPEAPAQLRGLWQLLQDDDMLADERHATARDQLEELELAYSDGRAGLAERAAAEALYRAICARILAQGGGLDANLRDALQLRLADKLFCNFSVFQSVPDVWAFDQIFPIVPLRRLDERPTRRAVLQDLTCDSDGHIEHYVDGAGIERSLPVHETAPGEDYPLGIFMVGAYQEILGDLHNLFGDTHAADVRVQGDDWTLLGVEPGDCVAELLRIVHYDVDRLRARLRQLAADDAALARILEQGLDGYTYHEDLQSSKLGALERRDGRARQEGSL
;
A
#
# COMPACT_ATOMS: atom_id res chain seq x y z
N SER A 1 9.62 -8.96 -15.19
CA SER A 1 10.37 -10.22 -14.98
C SER A 1 11.30 -10.46 -16.17
N MET A 2 12.25 -11.38 -16.04
CA MET A 2 13.17 -11.76 -17.11
C MET A 2 13.14 -13.29 -17.27
N ASN A 3 13.34 -13.78 -18.49
CA ASN A 3 13.38 -15.21 -18.81
C ASN A 3 14.81 -15.77 -18.92
N TYR A 4 15.78 -15.09 -18.31
CA TYR A 4 17.20 -15.42 -18.34
C TYR A 4 17.83 -15.22 -16.97
N ARG A 5 18.94 -15.90 -16.72
CA ARG A 5 19.82 -15.68 -15.56
C ARG A 5 20.93 -14.70 -15.92
N LEU A 6 21.56 -14.12 -14.92
CA LEU A 6 22.70 -13.21 -15.14
C LEU A 6 23.83 -13.89 -15.93
N GLU A 7 24.05 -15.19 -15.68
CA GLU A 7 25.03 -15.98 -16.41
C GLU A 7 24.67 -16.10 -17.90
N ASP A 8 23.40 -16.36 -18.23
CA ASP A 8 22.92 -16.48 -19.61
C ASP A 8 23.09 -15.15 -20.37
N TYR A 9 22.82 -14.02 -19.70
CA TYR A 9 23.04 -12.69 -20.26
C TYR A 9 24.52 -12.47 -20.60
N ALA A 10 25.41 -12.76 -19.64
CA ALA A 10 26.85 -12.61 -19.84
C ALA A 10 27.36 -13.52 -20.96
N GLU A 11 26.97 -14.80 -20.95
CA GLU A 11 27.37 -15.78 -21.98
C GLU A 11 26.89 -15.35 -23.36
N THR A 12 25.63 -14.94 -23.48
CA THR A 12 25.05 -14.50 -24.76
C THR A 12 25.82 -13.32 -25.35
N VAL A 13 26.12 -12.30 -24.54
CA VAL A 13 26.86 -11.11 -24.99
C VAL A 13 28.28 -11.48 -25.41
N VAL A 14 29.00 -12.22 -24.57
CA VAL A 14 30.40 -12.63 -24.82
C VAL A 14 30.49 -13.52 -26.06
N ALA A 15 29.66 -14.56 -26.14
CA ALA A 15 29.70 -15.53 -27.24
C ALA A 15 29.37 -14.89 -28.60
N THR A 16 28.36 -14.02 -28.64
CA THR A 16 27.92 -13.32 -29.85
C THR A 16 29.04 -12.42 -30.40
N LEU A 17 29.68 -11.63 -29.54
CA LEU A 17 30.77 -10.74 -29.94
C LEU A 17 32.02 -11.53 -30.33
N ALA A 18 32.38 -12.57 -29.57
CA ALA A 18 33.53 -13.42 -29.87
C ALA A 18 33.39 -14.10 -31.24
N GLU A 19 32.19 -14.58 -31.59
CA GLU A 19 31.91 -15.17 -32.90
C GLU A 19 31.95 -14.13 -34.03
N GLY A 20 31.43 -12.92 -33.80
CA GLY A 20 31.60 -11.80 -34.73
C GLY A 20 33.07 -11.50 -35.02
N CYS A 21 33.89 -11.34 -33.98
CA CYS A 21 35.33 -11.10 -34.10
C CYS A 21 36.05 -12.22 -34.86
N ARG A 22 35.75 -13.49 -34.56
CA ARG A 22 36.35 -14.64 -35.26
C ARG A 22 36.06 -14.64 -36.76
N ARG A 23 34.79 -14.43 -37.14
CA ARG A 23 34.38 -14.44 -38.56
C ARG A 23 35.05 -13.35 -39.40
N HIS A 24 35.35 -12.21 -38.78
CA HIS A 24 35.96 -11.07 -39.46
C HIS A 24 37.46 -10.91 -39.22
N GLY A 25 38.08 -11.84 -38.48
CA GLY A 25 39.52 -11.77 -38.16
C GLY A 25 39.90 -10.55 -37.31
N LEU A 26 38.98 -10.07 -36.46
CA LEU A 26 39.18 -8.90 -35.60
C LEU A 26 39.61 -9.34 -34.19
N PRO A 27 40.40 -8.53 -33.46
CA PRO A 27 40.65 -8.77 -32.04
C PRO A 27 39.36 -8.62 -31.22
N GLN A 28 39.25 -9.34 -30.11
CA GLN A 28 38.13 -9.19 -29.18
C GLN A 28 38.32 -7.89 -28.35
N PRO A 29 37.32 -7.00 -28.29
CA PRO A 29 37.41 -5.76 -27.54
C PRO A 29 37.18 -6.00 -26.03
N ALA A 30 37.49 -4.98 -25.23
CA ALA A 30 36.97 -4.91 -23.87
C ALA A 30 35.44 -4.75 -23.89
N LEU A 31 34.76 -5.39 -22.95
CA LEU A 31 33.31 -5.29 -22.81
C LEU A 31 32.96 -4.42 -21.61
N ILE A 32 31.99 -3.54 -21.80
CA ILE A 32 31.47 -2.64 -20.77
C ILE A 32 29.94 -2.84 -20.74
N THR A 33 29.36 -2.87 -19.53
CA THR A 33 27.91 -2.91 -19.32
C THR A 33 27.51 -1.83 -18.33
N GLU A 34 26.39 -1.17 -18.60
CA GLU A 34 25.84 -0.07 -17.79
C GLU A 34 24.58 -0.56 -17.06
N ALA A 35 24.70 -1.70 -16.37
CA ALA A 35 23.57 -2.39 -15.74
C ALA A 35 23.14 -1.76 -14.40
N GLY A 36 22.81 -0.45 -14.41
CA GLY A 36 22.47 0.33 -13.21
C GLY A 36 21.35 -0.28 -12.35
N ARG A 37 20.20 -0.60 -12.97
CA ARG A 37 19.06 -1.23 -12.27
C ARG A 37 19.44 -2.57 -11.63
N ALA A 38 20.26 -3.38 -12.30
CA ALA A 38 20.70 -4.68 -11.77
C ALA A 38 21.56 -4.53 -10.51
N MET A 39 22.35 -3.45 -10.41
CA MET A 39 23.20 -3.17 -9.26
C MET A 39 22.44 -2.54 -8.08
N THR A 40 21.40 -1.75 -8.37
CA THR A 40 20.77 -0.86 -7.37
C THR A 40 19.40 -1.33 -6.91
N ALA A 41 18.66 -2.15 -7.65
CA ALA A 41 17.27 -2.46 -7.30
C ALA A 41 17.10 -2.97 -5.85
N HIS A 42 17.94 -3.90 -5.38
CA HIS A 42 17.73 -4.61 -4.11
C HIS A 42 18.27 -3.88 -2.86
N HIS A 43 19.03 -2.79 -3.01
CA HIS A 43 19.78 -2.21 -1.89
C HIS A 43 18.91 -1.40 -0.90
N ALA A 44 17.72 -1.00 -1.31
CA ALA A 44 16.80 -0.18 -0.52
C ALA A 44 15.46 -0.89 -0.31
N VAL A 45 14.86 -0.62 0.85
CA VAL A 45 13.54 -1.11 1.27
C VAL A 45 12.76 0.06 1.87
N LEU A 46 11.57 0.34 1.35
CA LEU A 46 10.66 1.30 1.98
C LEU A 46 9.91 0.57 3.09
N VAL A 47 9.92 1.12 4.30
CA VAL A 47 9.16 0.60 5.44
C VAL A 47 8.04 1.56 5.76
N THR A 48 6.80 1.05 5.80
CA THR A 48 5.61 1.85 6.13
C THR A 48 4.74 1.12 7.14
N SER A 49 3.96 1.87 7.93
CA SER A 49 2.99 1.35 8.88
C SER A 49 1.58 1.40 8.29
N VAL A 50 0.75 0.41 8.62
CA VAL A 50 -0.71 0.50 8.40
C VAL A 50 -1.32 1.40 9.47
N ILE A 51 -1.98 2.49 9.07
CA ILE A 51 -2.62 3.46 9.97
C ILE A 51 -4.07 3.12 10.27
N ASP A 52 -4.76 2.55 9.29
CA ASP A 52 -6.18 2.25 9.38
C ASP A 52 -6.54 1.11 8.42
N ARG A 53 -7.70 0.51 8.67
CA ARG A 53 -8.18 -0.66 7.95
C ARG A 53 -9.69 -0.62 7.76
N GLU A 54 -10.11 -0.70 6.51
CA GLU A 54 -11.50 -0.99 6.16
C GLU A 54 -11.66 -2.50 5.98
N VAL A 55 -12.37 -3.15 6.91
CA VAL A 55 -12.62 -4.59 6.84
C VAL A 55 -13.82 -4.85 5.92
N ALA A 56 -13.71 -5.80 5.00
CA ALA A 56 -14.78 -6.15 4.07
C ALA A 56 -15.98 -6.89 4.72
N GLU A 57 -15.99 -7.04 6.04
CA GLU A 57 -17.05 -7.71 6.78
C GLU A 57 -18.33 -6.89 6.80
N SER A 58 -19.44 -7.55 6.47
CA SER A 58 -20.76 -6.95 6.52
C SER A 58 -21.62 -7.68 7.54
N THR A 59 -22.30 -6.91 8.39
CA THR A 59 -23.37 -7.48 9.22
C THR A 59 -24.50 -7.96 8.30
N LEU A 60 -24.94 -9.21 8.47
CA LEU A 60 -26.07 -9.74 7.72
C LEU A 60 -27.35 -9.00 8.11
N PRO A 61 -28.14 -8.52 7.13
CA PRO A 61 -29.43 -7.92 7.44
C PRO A 61 -30.43 -8.99 7.91
N PRO A 62 -31.52 -8.59 8.59
CA PRO A 62 -32.61 -9.51 8.92
C PRO A 62 -33.28 -10.03 7.64
N GLU A 63 -33.99 -11.17 7.77
CA GLU A 63 -34.76 -11.74 6.68
C GLU A 63 -35.74 -10.71 6.08
N PRO A 64 -35.73 -10.48 4.76
CA PRO A 64 -36.64 -9.54 4.12
C PRO A 64 -38.09 -9.98 4.26
N GLY A 65 -38.96 -9.05 4.65
CA GLY A 65 -40.41 -9.28 4.73
C GLY A 65 -41.08 -9.49 3.36
N PRO A 66 -42.36 -9.88 3.35
CA PRO A 66 -43.12 -10.11 2.12
C PRO A 66 -43.32 -8.83 1.27
N GLU A 67 -43.29 -7.66 1.90
CA GLU A 67 -43.41 -6.35 1.24
C GLU A 67 -42.08 -5.79 0.70
N ALA A 68 -40.96 -6.45 0.98
CA ALA A 68 -39.66 -6.01 0.50
C ALA A 68 -39.58 -6.04 -1.05
N PRO A 69 -38.58 -5.40 -1.67
CA PRO A 69 -38.30 -5.60 -3.08
C PRO A 69 -38.08 -7.08 -3.42
N ALA A 70 -38.58 -7.53 -4.57
CA ALA A 70 -38.43 -8.92 -5.00
C ALA A 70 -36.96 -9.35 -5.12
N GLN A 71 -36.10 -8.43 -5.57
CA GLN A 71 -34.66 -8.59 -5.67
C GLN A 71 -34.03 -8.88 -4.31
N LEU A 72 -34.45 -8.18 -3.26
CA LEU A 72 -33.91 -8.38 -1.92
C LEU A 72 -34.29 -9.75 -1.35
N ARG A 73 -35.54 -10.20 -1.58
CA ARG A 73 -35.95 -11.58 -1.25
C ARG A 73 -35.19 -12.62 -2.08
N GLY A 74 -34.93 -12.33 -3.35
CA GLY A 74 -34.13 -13.18 -4.22
C GLY A 74 -32.71 -13.37 -3.69
N LEU A 75 -32.06 -12.28 -3.25
CA LEU A 75 -30.71 -12.33 -2.68
C LEU A 75 -30.71 -13.16 -1.39
N TRP A 76 -31.75 -13.04 -0.56
CA TRP A 76 -31.89 -13.87 0.63
C TRP A 76 -32.02 -15.36 0.29
N GLN A 77 -32.79 -15.72 -0.74
CA GLN A 77 -32.92 -17.11 -1.20
C GLN A 77 -31.59 -17.64 -1.74
N LEU A 78 -30.90 -16.87 -2.58
CA LEU A 78 -29.58 -17.22 -3.10
C LEU A 78 -28.56 -17.37 -1.98
N LEU A 79 -28.65 -16.59 -0.89
CA LEU A 79 -27.78 -16.79 0.26
C LEU A 79 -27.98 -18.17 0.89
N GLN A 80 -29.19 -18.73 0.90
CA GLN A 80 -29.45 -20.07 1.48
C GLN A 80 -29.27 -21.23 0.49
N ASP A 81 -29.19 -20.96 -0.81
CA ASP A 81 -29.06 -21.98 -1.86
C ASP A 81 -27.60 -22.37 -2.07
N ASP A 82 -27.13 -23.35 -1.31
CA ASP A 82 -25.78 -23.91 -1.44
C ASP A 82 -25.68 -25.03 -2.49
N ASP A 83 -26.80 -25.48 -3.05
CA ASP A 83 -26.84 -26.53 -4.09
C ASP A 83 -26.64 -25.95 -5.51
N MET A 84 -26.94 -24.66 -5.70
CA MET A 84 -26.73 -23.95 -6.96
C MET A 84 -25.24 -23.84 -7.33
N LEU A 85 -24.93 -23.98 -8.62
CA LEU A 85 -23.58 -23.83 -9.13
C LEU A 85 -23.05 -22.41 -8.83
N ALA A 86 -21.81 -22.33 -8.35
CA ALA A 86 -21.20 -21.07 -7.89
C ALA A 86 -21.24 -19.94 -8.93
N ASP A 87 -20.95 -20.23 -10.19
CA ASP A 87 -20.96 -19.25 -11.28
C ASP A 87 -22.37 -18.72 -11.54
N GLU A 88 -23.37 -19.62 -11.54
CA GLU A 88 -24.78 -19.30 -11.76
C GLU A 88 -25.34 -18.49 -10.58
N ARG A 89 -25.00 -18.90 -9.36
CA ARG A 89 -25.37 -18.22 -8.11
C ARG A 89 -24.78 -16.81 -8.06
N HIS A 90 -23.50 -16.66 -8.42
CA HIS A 90 -22.84 -15.35 -8.48
C HIS A 90 -23.48 -14.44 -9.53
N ALA A 91 -23.68 -14.94 -10.76
CA ALA A 91 -24.29 -14.17 -11.84
C ALA A 91 -25.71 -13.72 -11.46
N THR A 92 -26.53 -14.63 -10.94
CA THR A 92 -27.91 -14.32 -10.52
C THR A 92 -27.93 -13.29 -9.37
N ALA A 93 -27.03 -13.42 -8.40
CA ALA A 93 -26.92 -12.47 -7.30
C ALA A 93 -26.49 -11.07 -7.79
N ARG A 94 -25.56 -11.01 -8.76
CA ARG A 94 -25.13 -9.76 -9.37
C ARG A 94 -26.29 -9.08 -10.10
N ASP A 95 -27.01 -9.82 -10.92
CA ASP A 95 -28.13 -9.26 -11.69
C ASP A 95 -29.24 -8.72 -10.74
N GLN A 96 -29.52 -9.41 -9.63
CA GLN A 96 -30.45 -8.91 -8.61
C GLN A 96 -29.96 -7.65 -7.89
N LEU A 97 -28.66 -7.53 -7.62
CA LEU A 97 -28.08 -6.32 -7.04
C LEU A 97 -28.19 -5.14 -8.03
N GLU A 98 -27.82 -5.35 -9.29
CA GLU A 98 -27.88 -4.31 -10.34
C GLU A 98 -29.31 -3.80 -10.54
N GLU A 99 -30.32 -4.68 -10.58
CA GLU A 99 -31.72 -4.29 -10.66
C GLU A 99 -32.17 -3.43 -9.45
N LEU A 100 -31.67 -3.75 -8.26
CA LEU A 100 -32.00 -3.00 -7.04
C LEU A 100 -31.27 -1.65 -6.98
N GLU A 101 -30.03 -1.57 -7.46
CA GLU A 101 -29.28 -0.32 -7.62
C GLU A 101 -29.95 0.62 -8.64
N LEU A 102 -30.47 0.08 -9.74
CA LEU A 102 -31.29 0.81 -10.70
C LEU A 102 -32.60 1.29 -10.06
N ALA A 103 -33.28 0.43 -9.29
CA ALA A 103 -34.48 0.84 -8.55
C ALA A 103 -34.21 1.95 -7.55
N TYR A 104 -33.08 1.91 -6.84
CA TYR A 104 -32.66 2.97 -5.94
C TYR A 104 -32.41 4.29 -6.69
N SER A 105 -31.70 4.22 -7.83
CA SER A 105 -31.39 5.38 -8.67
C SER A 105 -32.65 6.05 -9.22
N ASP A 106 -33.68 5.26 -9.53
CA ASP A 106 -34.99 5.72 -9.97
C ASP A 106 -35.91 6.19 -8.81
N GLY A 107 -35.46 6.09 -7.55
CA GLY A 107 -36.25 6.43 -6.36
C GLY A 107 -37.34 5.42 -6.00
N ARG A 108 -37.28 4.21 -6.58
CA ARG A 108 -38.21 3.09 -6.32
C ARG A 108 -37.78 2.19 -5.17
N ALA A 109 -36.53 2.32 -4.70
CA ALA A 109 -36.01 1.63 -3.52
C ALA A 109 -35.32 2.63 -2.57
N GLY A 110 -35.37 2.35 -1.27
CA GLY A 110 -34.76 3.17 -0.23
C GLY A 110 -33.30 2.81 0.05
N LEU A 111 -32.60 3.68 0.79
CA LEU A 111 -31.21 3.45 1.19
C LEU A 111 -31.03 2.19 2.04
N ALA A 112 -31.98 1.88 2.93
CA ALA A 112 -31.93 0.68 3.77
C ALA A 112 -32.02 -0.62 2.95
N GLU A 113 -32.82 -0.62 1.88
CA GLU A 113 -32.96 -1.76 0.98
C GLU A 113 -31.69 -1.96 0.15
N ARG A 114 -31.10 -0.87 -0.34
CA ARG A 114 -29.79 -0.87 -1.01
C ARG A 114 -28.69 -1.42 -0.09
N ALA A 115 -28.60 -0.92 1.13
CA ALA A 115 -27.61 -1.38 2.10
C ALA A 115 -27.77 -2.87 2.43
N ALA A 116 -29.01 -3.34 2.58
CA ALA A 116 -29.30 -4.76 2.80
C ALA A 116 -28.92 -5.63 1.58
N ALA A 117 -29.19 -5.18 0.37
CA ALA A 117 -28.83 -5.88 -0.85
C ALA A 117 -27.31 -6.01 -1.02
N GLU A 118 -26.57 -4.92 -0.83
CA GLU A 118 -25.10 -4.91 -0.87
C GLU A 118 -24.51 -5.84 0.20
N ALA A 119 -25.08 -5.87 1.40
CA ALA A 119 -24.68 -6.77 2.49
C ALA A 119 -24.93 -8.24 2.16
N LEU A 120 -26.11 -8.57 1.61
CA LEU A 120 -26.44 -9.94 1.19
C LEU A 120 -25.54 -10.40 0.04
N TYR A 121 -25.33 -9.54 -0.95
CA TYR A 121 -24.46 -9.85 -2.08
C TYR A 121 -23.02 -10.14 -1.62
N ARG A 122 -22.45 -9.31 -0.73
CA ARG A 122 -21.13 -9.61 -0.11
C ARG A 122 -21.11 -10.94 0.63
N ALA A 123 -22.16 -11.26 1.39
CA ALA A 123 -22.25 -12.53 2.10
C ALA A 123 -22.35 -13.75 1.15
N ILE A 124 -23.07 -13.62 0.03
CA ILE A 124 -23.13 -14.64 -1.03
C ILE A 124 -21.74 -14.85 -1.63
N CYS A 125 -21.04 -13.78 -2.00
CA CYS A 125 -19.66 -13.83 -2.50
C CYS A 125 -18.73 -14.58 -1.52
N ALA A 126 -18.84 -14.28 -0.22
CA ALA A 126 -18.04 -14.94 0.81
C ALA A 126 -18.37 -16.44 0.94
N ARG A 127 -19.65 -16.82 0.86
CA ARG A 127 -20.05 -18.25 0.85
C ARG A 127 -19.51 -18.97 -0.38
N ILE A 128 -19.62 -18.38 -1.56
CA ILE A 128 -19.11 -18.95 -2.81
C ILE A 128 -17.59 -19.18 -2.72
N LEU A 129 -16.85 -18.18 -2.24
CA LEU A 129 -15.41 -18.29 -2.09
C LEU A 129 -15.01 -19.37 -1.07
N ALA A 130 -15.75 -19.49 0.04
CA ALA A 130 -15.50 -20.49 1.09
C ALA A 130 -15.76 -21.94 0.65
N GLN A 131 -16.66 -22.17 -0.32
CA GLN A 131 -16.92 -23.50 -0.86
C GLN A 131 -15.72 -24.06 -1.64
N GLY A 132 -14.89 -23.19 -2.24
CA GLY A 132 -13.54 -23.45 -2.79
C GLY A 132 -13.43 -24.39 -4.00
N GLY A 133 -14.26 -25.43 -4.09
CA GLY A 133 -14.16 -26.49 -5.10
C GLY A 133 -14.69 -26.07 -6.47
N GLY A 134 -13.89 -26.25 -7.52
CA GLY A 134 -14.31 -26.09 -8.92
C GLY A 134 -14.55 -24.66 -9.39
N LEU A 135 -14.27 -23.66 -8.55
CA LEU A 135 -14.42 -22.25 -8.91
C LEU A 135 -13.43 -21.84 -10.01
N ASP A 136 -13.94 -21.20 -11.06
CA ASP A 136 -13.09 -20.58 -12.10
C ASP A 136 -12.07 -19.62 -11.48
N ALA A 137 -10.87 -19.57 -12.04
CA ALA A 137 -9.79 -18.74 -11.51
C ALA A 137 -10.15 -17.25 -11.55
N ASN A 138 -10.76 -16.77 -12.65
CA ASN A 138 -11.11 -15.35 -12.75
C ASN A 138 -12.22 -14.97 -11.76
N LEU A 139 -13.21 -15.87 -11.57
CA LEU A 139 -14.24 -15.64 -10.56
C LEU A 139 -13.63 -15.62 -9.16
N ARG A 140 -12.74 -16.55 -8.84
CA ARG A 140 -12.01 -16.57 -7.56
C ARG A 140 -11.30 -15.25 -7.30
N ASP A 141 -10.52 -14.77 -8.26
CA ASP A 141 -9.73 -13.54 -8.13
C ASP A 141 -10.64 -12.32 -7.97
N ALA A 142 -11.74 -12.27 -8.73
CA ALA A 142 -12.75 -11.21 -8.61
C ALA A 142 -13.42 -11.20 -7.22
N LEU A 143 -13.78 -12.38 -6.70
CA LEU A 143 -14.37 -12.51 -5.36
C LEU A 143 -13.37 -12.15 -4.26
N GLN A 144 -12.12 -12.62 -4.37
CA GLN A 144 -11.05 -12.30 -3.43
C GLN A 144 -10.79 -10.81 -3.37
N LEU A 145 -10.68 -10.14 -4.53
CA LEU A 145 -10.51 -8.70 -4.59
C LEU A 145 -11.70 -7.96 -3.99
N ARG A 146 -12.93 -8.40 -4.28
CA ARG A 146 -14.14 -7.75 -3.74
C ARG A 146 -14.30 -7.90 -2.24
N LEU A 147 -13.76 -8.97 -1.67
CA LEU A 147 -13.77 -9.27 -0.24
C LEU A 147 -12.45 -8.92 0.45
N ALA A 148 -11.51 -8.28 -0.27
CA ALA A 148 -10.25 -7.86 0.31
C ALA A 148 -10.47 -6.67 1.22
N ASP A 149 -9.78 -6.67 2.36
CA ASP A 149 -9.73 -5.52 3.25
C ASP A 149 -8.93 -4.40 2.58
N LYS A 150 -9.18 -3.14 2.93
CA LYS A 150 -8.32 -2.02 2.51
C LYS A 150 -7.41 -1.64 3.66
N LEU A 151 -6.11 -1.57 3.41
CA LEU A 151 -5.11 -1.12 4.37
C LEU A 151 -4.58 0.23 3.95
N PHE A 152 -4.81 1.24 4.77
CA PHE A 152 -4.26 2.59 4.57
C PHE A 152 -2.85 2.61 5.16
N CYS A 153 -1.87 2.83 4.31
CA CYS A 153 -0.46 2.78 4.66
C CYS A 153 0.11 4.21 4.73
N ASN A 154 0.97 4.46 5.71
CA ASN A 154 1.58 5.75 5.96
C ASN A 154 2.74 6.04 4.98
N PHE A 155 2.41 6.24 3.71
CA PHE A 155 3.35 6.66 2.68
C PHE A 155 2.59 7.31 1.51
N SER A 156 3.30 7.67 0.45
CA SER A 156 2.72 8.10 -0.82
C SER A 156 3.30 7.28 -1.96
N VAL A 157 2.43 6.75 -2.81
CA VAL A 157 2.82 6.00 -4.03
C VAL A 157 3.61 6.90 -4.96
N PHE A 158 3.15 8.13 -5.19
CA PHE A 158 3.77 9.10 -6.10
C PHE A 158 5.16 9.55 -5.65
N GLN A 159 5.38 9.65 -4.34
CA GLN A 159 6.68 10.02 -3.79
C GLN A 159 7.65 8.82 -3.74
N SER A 160 7.23 7.67 -3.24
CA SER A 160 8.18 6.59 -2.86
C SER A 160 8.26 5.44 -3.85
N VAL A 161 7.23 5.22 -4.68
CA VAL A 161 7.17 4.14 -5.68
C VAL A 161 6.49 4.60 -6.97
N PRO A 162 6.95 5.71 -7.59
CA PRO A 162 6.29 6.33 -8.75
C PRO A 162 6.15 5.39 -9.95
N ASP A 163 7.05 4.41 -10.12
CA ASP A 163 6.95 3.45 -11.22
C ASP A 163 5.69 2.56 -11.11
N VAL A 164 5.10 2.38 -9.91
CA VAL A 164 3.81 1.67 -9.74
C VAL A 164 2.72 2.38 -10.52
N TRP A 165 2.63 3.70 -10.34
CA TRP A 165 1.63 4.54 -11.00
C TRP A 165 1.95 4.76 -12.48
N ALA A 166 3.22 4.99 -12.83
CA ALA A 166 3.60 5.38 -14.18
C ALA A 166 3.68 4.21 -15.18
N PHE A 167 4.05 3.01 -14.71
CA PHE A 167 4.42 1.89 -15.58
C PHE A 167 3.91 0.52 -15.11
N ASP A 168 2.96 0.47 -14.17
CA ASP A 168 2.46 -0.76 -13.55
C ASP A 168 3.59 -1.63 -12.98
N GLN A 169 4.68 -0.99 -12.49
CA GLN A 169 5.82 -1.71 -11.96
C GLN A 169 5.43 -2.43 -10.67
N ILE A 170 5.80 -3.72 -10.61
CA ILE A 170 5.48 -4.56 -9.47
C ILE A 170 6.68 -4.59 -8.52
N PHE A 171 6.41 -4.36 -7.23
CA PHE A 171 7.36 -4.49 -6.15
C PHE A 171 6.94 -5.62 -5.20
N PRO A 172 7.86 -6.45 -4.69
CA PRO A 172 7.54 -7.40 -3.64
C PRO A 172 7.20 -6.65 -2.35
N ILE A 173 6.06 -6.99 -1.74
CA ILE A 173 5.59 -6.37 -0.50
C ILE A 173 5.30 -7.47 0.49
N VAL A 174 5.87 -7.36 1.70
CA VAL A 174 5.63 -8.35 2.76
C VAL A 174 5.45 -7.67 4.12
N PRO A 175 4.63 -8.25 5.01
CA PRO A 175 4.65 -7.88 6.43
C PRO A 175 6.04 -8.11 7.04
N LEU A 176 6.49 -7.20 7.90
CA LEU A 176 7.78 -7.33 8.60
C LEU A 176 7.66 -7.99 9.98
N ARG A 177 6.45 -8.40 10.35
CA ARG A 177 6.14 -9.11 11.60
C ARG A 177 5.26 -10.33 11.29
N ARG A 178 5.25 -11.29 12.22
CA ARG A 178 4.42 -12.51 12.17
C ARG A 178 4.70 -13.40 10.97
N LEU A 179 5.94 -13.40 10.48
CA LEU A 179 6.38 -14.19 9.31
C LEU A 179 6.33 -15.71 9.55
N ASP A 180 6.24 -16.14 10.81
CA ASP A 180 6.05 -17.51 11.26
C ASP A 180 4.58 -17.93 11.33
N GLU A 181 3.66 -16.97 11.16
CA GLU A 181 2.23 -17.21 11.14
C GLU A 181 1.70 -17.27 9.70
N ARG A 182 0.62 -18.01 9.49
CA ARG A 182 -0.03 -18.06 8.17
C ARG A 182 -1.00 -16.89 8.04
N PRO A 183 -0.91 -16.04 6.98
CA PRO A 183 -1.92 -15.03 6.69
C PRO A 183 -3.32 -15.64 6.54
N THR A 184 -4.32 -15.01 7.15
CA THR A 184 -5.71 -15.47 7.15
C THR A 184 -6.63 -14.60 6.32
N ARG A 185 -6.15 -13.43 5.87
CA ARG A 185 -6.95 -12.43 5.16
C ARG A 185 -6.23 -11.97 3.90
N ARG A 186 -6.98 -11.32 3.01
CA ARG A 186 -6.41 -10.65 1.83
C ARG A 186 -6.74 -9.17 1.88
N ALA A 187 -5.83 -8.34 1.39
CA ALA A 187 -5.98 -6.90 1.43
C ALA A 187 -5.43 -6.21 0.18
N VAL A 188 -5.93 -5.01 -0.08
CA VAL A 188 -5.36 -4.04 -1.02
C VAL A 188 -4.77 -2.88 -0.23
N LEU A 189 -3.61 -2.39 -0.66
CA LEU A 189 -2.90 -1.30 -0.03
C LEU A 189 -3.28 0.02 -0.71
N GLN A 190 -3.66 0.99 0.12
CA GLN A 190 -3.90 2.38 -0.26
C GLN A 190 -2.90 3.27 0.46
N ASP A 191 -2.48 4.33 -0.18
CA ASP A 191 -1.62 5.34 0.43
C ASP A 191 -2.46 6.41 1.15
N LEU A 192 -1.83 7.50 1.60
CA LEU A 192 -2.52 8.60 2.29
C LEU A 192 -3.03 9.71 1.37
N THR A 193 -2.84 9.57 0.07
CA THR A 193 -3.23 10.61 -0.87
C THR A 193 -4.74 10.64 -1.05
N CYS A 194 -5.24 11.76 -1.55
CA CYS A 194 -6.66 11.92 -1.88
C CYS A 194 -6.97 11.47 -3.30
N ASP A 195 -5.97 10.96 -4.02
CA ASP A 195 -6.09 10.49 -5.39
C ASP A 195 -6.47 9.01 -5.39
N SER A 196 -7.42 8.62 -6.25
CA SER A 196 -7.80 7.21 -6.41
C SER A 196 -6.66 6.37 -6.99
N ASP A 197 -5.70 6.99 -7.66
CA ASP A 197 -4.51 6.33 -8.20
C ASP A 197 -3.47 6.01 -7.10
N GLY A 198 -3.66 6.52 -5.88
CA GLY A 198 -2.83 6.25 -4.69
C GLY A 198 -3.01 4.85 -4.10
N HIS A 199 -2.91 3.80 -4.93
CA HIS A 199 -3.05 2.42 -4.51
C HIS A 199 -2.14 1.46 -5.27
N ILE A 200 -1.99 0.25 -4.74
CA ILE A 200 -1.21 -0.81 -5.38
C ILE A 200 -2.17 -1.86 -5.96
N GLU A 201 -2.05 -2.11 -7.26
CA GLU A 201 -2.94 -3.05 -7.96
C GLU A 201 -2.46 -4.51 -7.93
N HIS A 202 -1.14 -4.70 -7.99
CA HIS A 202 -0.52 -6.00 -8.26
C HIS A 202 0.47 -6.36 -7.16
N TYR A 203 0.35 -7.60 -6.66
CA TYR A 203 1.14 -8.12 -5.55
C TYR A 203 1.85 -9.40 -5.94
N VAL A 204 3.07 -9.58 -5.45
CA VAL A 204 3.82 -10.83 -5.62
C VAL A 204 3.36 -11.84 -4.57
N ASP A 205 2.85 -12.98 -5.00
CA ASP A 205 2.50 -14.14 -4.15
C ASP A 205 3.23 -15.40 -4.67
N GLY A 206 3.25 -16.49 -3.89
CA GLY A 206 3.99 -17.71 -4.22
C GLY A 206 3.60 -18.37 -5.54
N ALA A 207 2.38 -18.11 -6.04
CA ALA A 207 1.89 -18.63 -7.32
C ALA A 207 2.13 -17.69 -8.52
N GLY A 208 2.52 -16.43 -8.29
CA GLY A 208 2.67 -15.44 -9.35
C GLY A 208 2.28 -14.02 -8.92
N ILE A 209 1.52 -13.34 -9.77
CA ILE A 209 1.02 -11.99 -9.53
C ILE A 209 -0.46 -12.09 -9.19
N GLU A 210 -0.85 -11.52 -8.06
CA GLU A 210 -2.21 -11.51 -7.52
C GLU A 210 -2.72 -10.06 -7.41
N ARG A 211 -4.04 -9.89 -7.32
CA ARG A 211 -4.69 -8.56 -7.17
C ARG A 211 -4.91 -8.14 -5.71
N SER A 212 -4.51 -8.98 -4.76
CA SER A 212 -4.57 -8.67 -3.33
C SER A 212 -3.42 -9.33 -2.59
N LEU A 213 -2.95 -8.71 -1.52
CA LEU A 213 -1.86 -9.18 -0.67
C LEU A 213 -2.38 -10.11 0.44
N PRO A 214 -1.74 -11.25 0.73
CA PRO A 214 -2.08 -12.05 1.89
C PRO A 214 -1.54 -11.36 3.15
N VAL A 215 -2.42 -11.10 4.12
CA VAL A 215 -2.09 -10.38 5.35
C VAL A 215 -2.64 -11.10 6.59
N HIS A 216 -2.00 -10.83 7.73
CA HIS A 216 -2.45 -11.30 9.03
C HIS A 216 -3.63 -10.46 9.50
N GLU A 217 -4.52 -11.10 10.24
CA GLU A 217 -5.52 -10.37 11.02
C GLU A 217 -4.87 -9.69 12.21
N THR A 218 -5.06 -8.38 12.33
CA THR A 218 -4.50 -7.54 13.40
C THR A 218 -5.60 -6.92 14.25
N ALA A 219 -5.28 -6.64 15.52
CA ALA A 219 -6.16 -5.87 16.39
C ALA A 219 -6.12 -4.36 16.03
N PRO A 220 -7.19 -3.59 16.29
CA PRO A 220 -7.17 -2.14 16.12
C PRO A 220 -6.02 -1.50 16.92
N GLY A 221 -5.19 -0.71 16.25
CA GLY A 221 -4.02 -0.04 16.85
C GLY A 221 -2.80 -0.95 17.05
N GLU A 222 -2.81 -2.19 16.55
CA GLU A 222 -1.62 -3.04 16.54
C GLU A 222 -0.66 -2.62 15.41
N ASP A 223 0.60 -2.33 15.76
CA ASP A 223 1.67 -2.04 14.81
C ASP A 223 1.83 -3.16 13.78
N TYR A 224 1.56 -2.82 12.52
CA TYR A 224 1.68 -3.76 11.41
C TYR A 224 2.52 -3.15 10.26
N PRO A 225 3.87 -3.18 10.38
CA PRO A 225 4.75 -2.63 9.36
C PRO A 225 4.84 -3.53 8.13
N LEU A 226 4.84 -2.90 6.96
CA LEU A 226 5.04 -3.51 5.65
C LEU A 226 6.39 -3.03 5.09
N GLY A 227 7.10 -3.94 4.43
CA GLY A 227 8.29 -3.61 3.66
C GLY A 227 7.98 -3.72 2.16
N ILE A 228 8.30 -2.67 1.41
CA ILE A 228 8.28 -2.65 -0.05
C ILE A 228 9.72 -2.78 -0.53
N PHE A 229 10.02 -3.90 -1.18
CA PHE A 229 11.36 -4.29 -1.57
C PHE A 229 11.64 -3.93 -3.02
N MET A 230 12.91 -3.96 -3.38
CA MET A 230 13.39 -3.69 -4.74
C MET A 230 13.16 -2.25 -5.23
N VAL A 231 13.03 -1.29 -4.31
CA VAL A 231 12.76 0.13 -4.60
C VAL A 231 14.03 0.95 -4.86
N GLY A 232 15.22 0.35 -4.81
CA GLY A 232 16.49 1.09 -4.86
C GLY A 232 16.91 1.60 -6.24
N ALA A 233 16.13 1.38 -7.29
CA ALA A 233 16.43 1.86 -8.63
C ALA A 233 15.32 2.80 -9.12
N TYR A 234 15.70 3.99 -9.58
CA TYR A 234 14.84 5.06 -10.11
C TYR A 234 13.88 5.72 -9.11
N GLN A 235 13.37 5.01 -8.10
CA GLN A 235 12.21 5.48 -7.32
C GLN A 235 12.48 6.80 -6.59
N GLU A 236 13.58 6.89 -5.85
CA GLU A 236 13.91 8.07 -5.03
C GLU A 236 13.98 9.38 -5.83
N ILE A 237 14.60 9.36 -7.03
CA ILE A 237 14.80 10.58 -7.82
C ILE A 237 13.58 10.95 -8.69
N LEU A 238 12.66 10.01 -8.91
CA LEU A 238 11.46 10.22 -9.70
C LEU A 238 10.23 10.58 -8.86
N GLY A 239 10.34 10.53 -7.53
CA GLY A 239 9.27 10.89 -6.62
C GLY A 239 8.75 12.31 -6.83
N ASP A 240 7.44 12.48 -6.68
CA ASP A 240 6.79 13.79 -6.73
C ASP A 240 6.10 14.15 -5.41
N LEU A 241 5.85 15.46 -5.25
CA LEU A 241 5.24 16.05 -4.06
C LEU A 241 3.70 16.04 -4.11
N HIS A 242 3.06 14.96 -4.58
CA HIS A 242 1.61 14.85 -4.62
C HIS A 242 1.00 15.11 -3.23
N ASN A 243 -0.04 15.94 -3.16
CA ASN A 243 -0.64 16.39 -1.90
C ASN A 243 0.32 17.07 -0.90
N LEU A 244 1.51 17.50 -1.34
CA LEU A 244 2.59 17.97 -0.46
C LEU A 244 2.97 16.90 0.58
N PHE A 245 3.08 15.65 0.16
CA PHE A 245 3.90 14.67 0.86
C PHE A 245 5.33 14.80 0.32
N GLY A 246 6.30 14.98 1.22
CA GLY A 246 7.70 15.21 0.85
C GLY A 246 8.56 13.98 0.98
N ASP A 247 9.88 14.18 0.90
CA ASP A 247 10.85 13.09 1.02
C ASP A 247 10.68 12.31 2.33
N THR A 248 10.88 11.00 2.26
CA THR A 248 10.79 10.13 3.43
C THR A 248 12.06 10.14 4.27
N HIS A 249 11.96 9.78 5.55
CA HIS A 249 13.16 9.46 6.32
C HIS A 249 14.01 8.39 5.62
N ALA A 250 15.31 8.63 5.52
CA ALA A 250 16.27 7.67 4.95
C ALA A 250 17.42 7.40 5.93
N ALA A 251 17.94 6.18 5.91
CA ALA A 251 19.11 5.80 6.70
C ALA A 251 19.82 4.58 6.09
N ASP A 252 21.13 4.57 6.15
CA ASP A 252 21.95 3.43 5.75
C ASP A 252 22.10 2.45 6.90
N VAL A 253 21.80 1.17 6.65
CA VAL A 253 22.02 0.09 7.62
C VAL A 253 23.28 -0.68 7.26
N ARG A 254 24.31 -0.60 8.12
CA ARG A 254 25.52 -1.42 7.98
C ARG A 254 25.52 -2.55 8.99
N VAL A 255 25.59 -3.78 8.47
CA VAL A 255 25.67 -5.02 9.27
C VAL A 255 27.11 -5.51 9.35
N GLN A 256 27.59 -5.84 10.54
CA GLN A 256 28.92 -6.39 10.82
C GLN A 256 28.82 -7.59 11.75
N GLY A 257 28.78 -8.81 11.18
CA GLY A 257 28.49 -10.02 11.96
C GLY A 257 27.04 -10.00 12.44
N ASP A 258 26.84 -10.11 13.75
CA ASP A 258 25.51 -10.05 14.39
C ASP A 258 25.10 -8.62 14.81
N ASP A 259 26.02 -7.66 14.73
CA ASP A 259 25.79 -6.26 15.08
C ASP A 259 25.39 -5.43 13.86
N TRP A 260 24.65 -4.34 14.08
CA TRP A 260 24.27 -3.39 13.05
C TRP A 260 24.38 -1.94 13.55
N THR A 261 24.62 -1.01 12.62
CA THR A 261 24.71 0.43 12.90
C THR A 261 23.96 1.23 11.83
N LEU A 262 23.23 2.27 12.25
CA LEU A 262 22.68 3.28 11.34
C LEU A 262 23.74 4.32 11.00
N LEU A 263 23.82 4.66 9.72
CA LEU A 263 24.67 5.70 9.15
C LEU A 263 23.78 6.62 8.31
N GLY A 264 24.23 7.85 8.08
CA GLY A 264 23.58 8.76 7.11
C GLY A 264 22.08 8.95 7.35
N VAL A 265 21.65 9.15 8.61
CA VAL A 265 20.22 9.38 8.90
C VAL A 265 19.83 10.74 8.36
N GLU A 266 18.95 10.74 7.37
CA GLU A 266 18.40 11.93 6.74
C GLU A 266 16.92 12.06 7.14
N PRO A 267 16.55 13.15 7.83
CA PRO A 267 15.15 13.40 8.15
C PRO A 267 14.39 13.71 6.85
N GLY A 268 13.16 13.21 6.74
CA GLY A 268 12.27 13.58 5.66
C GLY A 268 11.72 14.99 5.85
N ASP A 269 11.04 15.49 4.82
CA ASP A 269 10.60 16.88 4.75
C ASP A 269 9.55 17.21 5.82
N CYS A 270 9.63 18.44 6.34
CA CYS A 270 8.55 19.02 7.14
C CYS A 270 7.61 19.90 6.31
N VAL A 271 6.43 20.18 6.85
CA VAL A 271 5.40 21.03 6.19
C VAL A 271 5.97 22.41 5.82
N ALA A 272 6.80 23.00 6.67
CA ALA A 272 7.46 24.27 6.40
C ALA A 272 8.34 24.23 5.14
N GLU A 273 9.08 23.14 4.91
CA GLU A 273 9.95 23.00 3.74
C GLU A 273 9.12 22.94 2.46
N LEU A 274 8.07 22.12 2.45
CA LEU A 274 7.19 22.01 1.29
C LEU A 274 6.43 23.30 0.98
N LEU A 275 5.99 24.04 2.01
CA LEU A 275 5.38 25.35 1.81
C LEU A 275 6.35 26.35 1.16
N ARG A 276 7.65 26.28 1.47
CA ARG A 276 8.67 27.11 0.80
C ARG A 276 8.85 26.70 -0.66
N ILE A 277 8.78 25.41 -0.99
CA ILE A 277 8.85 24.91 -2.36
C ILE A 277 7.73 25.55 -3.21
N VAL A 278 6.51 25.61 -2.68
CA VAL A 278 5.37 26.29 -3.34
C VAL A 278 5.30 27.81 -3.07
N HIS A 279 6.43 28.42 -2.70
CA HIS A 279 6.67 29.86 -2.60
C HIS A 279 5.90 30.61 -1.50
N TYR A 280 5.49 29.93 -0.42
CA TYR A 280 5.03 30.63 0.78
C TYR A 280 6.20 31.24 1.57
N ASP A 281 5.99 32.46 2.05
CA ASP A 281 6.81 33.05 3.11
C ASP A 281 6.41 32.45 4.46
N VAL A 282 7.06 31.35 4.81
CA VAL A 282 6.79 30.59 6.03
C VAL A 282 7.07 31.41 7.29
N ASP A 283 8.02 32.34 7.26
CA ASP A 283 8.33 33.18 8.41
C ASP A 283 7.21 34.19 8.68
N ARG A 284 6.64 34.76 7.61
CA ARG A 284 5.42 35.57 7.69
C ARG A 284 4.21 34.74 8.10
N LEU A 285 4.05 33.52 7.59
CA LEU A 285 2.96 32.61 7.99
C LEU A 285 3.06 32.29 9.49
N ARG A 286 4.22 31.88 9.97
CA ARG A 286 4.49 31.61 11.39
C ARG A 286 4.18 32.81 12.27
N ALA A 287 4.58 34.01 11.86
CA ALA A 287 4.23 35.24 12.59
C ALA A 287 2.71 35.47 12.67
N ARG A 288 1.96 35.17 11.60
CA ARG A 288 0.49 35.24 11.61
C ARG A 288 -0.15 34.17 12.49
N LEU A 289 0.34 32.93 12.44
CA LEU A 289 -0.15 31.85 13.30
C LEU A 289 0.06 32.17 14.79
N ARG A 290 1.22 32.74 15.15
CA ARG A 290 1.50 33.24 16.51
C ARG A 290 0.56 34.35 16.94
N GLN A 291 0.21 35.27 16.05
CA GLN A 291 -0.77 36.32 16.33
C GLN A 291 -2.18 35.74 16.57
N LEU A 292 -2.59 34.75 15.77
CA LEU A 292 -3.88 34.08 15.92
C LEU A 292 -4.01 33.35 17.26
N ALA A 293 -2.92 32.71 17.70
CA ALA A 293 -2.86 31.94 18.93
C ALA A 293 -2.27 32.73 20.12
N ALA A 294 -2.24 34.06 20.06
CA ALA A 294 -1.56 34.90 21.04
C ALA A 294 -2.05 34.66 22.49
N ASP A 295 -3.35 34.38 22.64
CA ASP A 295 -3.99 34.15 23.95
C ASP A 295 -4.17 32.66 24.28
N ASP A 296 -3.72 31.74 23.41
CA ASP A 296 -3.86 30.29 23.58
C ASP A 296 -2.54 29.56 23.31
N ALA A 297 -1.81 29.29 24.40
CA ALA A 297 -0.52 28.60 24.34
C ALA A 297 -0.63 27.14 23.85
N ALA A 298 -1.79 26.49 24.00
CA ALA A 298 -1.99 25.14 23.48
C ALA A 298 -2.16 25.18 21.96
N LEU A 299 -2.99 26.11 21.46
CA LEU A 299 -3.16 26.33 20.03
C LEU A 299 -1.84 26.76 19.37
N ALA A 300 -1.08 27.67 19.99
CA ALA A 300 0.20 28.13 19.46
C ALA A 300 1.18 26.96 19.27
N ARG A 301 1.19 26.03 20.23
CA ARG A 301 2.03 24.83 20.16
C ARG A 301 1.59 23.90 19.03
N ILE A 302 0.29 23.66 18.88
CA ILE A 302 -0.25 22.80 17.81
C ILE A 302 0.10 23.37 16.43
N LEU A 303 -0.04 24.68 16.24
CA LEU A 303 0.26 25.33 14.96
C LEU A 303 1.75 25.30 14.61
N GLU A 304 2.64 25.52 15.57
CA GLU A 304 4.09 25.40 15.34
C GLU A 304 4.49 23.94 15.09
N GLN A 305 3.94 23.00 15.87
CA GLN A 305 4.19 21.57 15.67
C GLN A 305 3.68 21.06 14.33
N GLY A 306 2.54 21.55 13.85
CA GLY A 306 2.03 21.20 12.53
C GLY A 306 2.89 21.77 11.39
N LEU A 307 3.54 22.92 11.61
CA LEU A 307 4.40 23.55 10.61
C LEU A 307 5.79 22.90 10.55
N ASP A 308 6.35 22.53 11.70
CA ASP A 308 7.66 21.87 11.81
C ASP A 308 7.55 20.34 11.81
N GLY A 309 6.33 19.81 11.71
CA GLY A 309 6.03 18.38 11.73
C GLY A 309 6.37 17.71 10.41
N TYR A 310 6.65 16.41 10.49
CA TYR A 310 6.83 15.56 9.33
C TYR A 310 5.56 15.55 8.48
N THR A 311 5.70 15.44 7.16
CA THR A 311 4.56 15.56 6.24
C THR A 311 3.60 14.38 6.28
N TYR A 312 4.05 13.25 6.85
CA TYR A 312 3.27 12.02 6.96
C TYR A 312 2.57 11.90 8.33
N HIS A 313 1.71 10.90 8.46
CA HIS A 313 0.95 10.70 9.70
C HIS A 313 1.88 10.31 10.85
N GLU A 314 1.81 11.03 11.97
CA GLU A 314 2.49 10.66 13.21
C GLU A 314 1.46 10.26 14.27
N ASP A 315 1.60 9.05 14.81
CA ASP A 315 0.85 8.68 16.01
C ASP A 315 1.32 9.54 17.18
N LEU A 316 0.42 10.39 17.69
CA LEU A 316 0.68 11.27 18.83
C LEU A 316 1.14 10.51 20.10
N GLN A 317 0.97 9.18 20.16
CA GLN A 317 1.51 8.33 21.23
C GLN A 317 3.00 8.00 21.05
N SER A 318 3.48 7.78 19.82
CA SER A 318 4.90 7.52 19.53
C SER A 318 5.77 8.78 19.67
N SER A 319 5.19 9.98 19.54
CA SER A 319 5.93 11.23 19.80
C SER A 319 6.44 11.35 21.24
N LYS A 320 5.82 10.64 22.21
CA LYS A 320 6.31 10.56 23.59
C LYS A 320 7.58 9.72 23.71
N LEU A 321 7.75 8.66 22.91
CA LEU A 321 9.02 7.91 22.87
C LEU A 321 10.12 8.73 22.19
N GLY A 322 9.84 9.40 21.08
CA GLY A 322 10.80 10.27 20.39
C GLY A 322 11.23 11.51 21.21
N ALA A 323 10.40 11.95 22.17
CA ALA A 323 10.75 13.00 23.13
C ALA A 323 11.61 12.50 24.31
N LEU A 324 11.53 11.21 24.64
CA LEU A 324 12.37 10.56 25.66
C LEU A 324 13.77 10.24 25.10
N GLU A 325 13.86 9.77 23.85
CA GLU A 325 15.16 9.45 23.23
C GLU A 325 15.98 10.69 22.87
N ARG A 326 15.33 11.81 22.50
CA ARG A 326 16.01 13.11 22.31
C ARG A 326 16.61 13.68 23.61
N ARG A 327 16.14 13.23 24.78
CA ARG A 327 16.75 13.60 26.07
C ARG A 327 17.94 12.71 26.43
N ASP A 328 17.89 11.42 26.12
CA ASP A 328 18.99 10.50 26.43
C ASP A 328 20.16 10.56 25.43
N GLY A 329 19.91 10.95 24.17
CA GLY A 329 20.96 11.16 23.17
C GLY A 329 21.88 12.34 23.45
N ARG A 330 21.37 13.41 24.10
CA ARG A 330 22.19 14.56 24.53
C ARG A 330 22.99 14.30 25.81
N ALA A 331 22.57 13.36 26.65
CA ALA A 331 23.27 13.05 27.90
C ALA A 331 24.51 12.15 27.72
N ARG A 332 24.68 11.50 26.55
CA ARG A 332 25.81 10.59 26.29
C ARG A 332 26.96 11.19 25.46
N GLN A 333 26.83 12.43 24.97
CA GLN A 333 27.90 13.11 24.20
C GLN A 333 28.75 14.08 25.03
N GLU A 334 28.41 14.35 26.30
CA GLU A 334 29.23 15.15 27.22
C GLU A 334 29.89 14.24 28.28
N GLY A 335 30.89 13.45 27.88
CA GLY A 335 31.54 12.56 28.84
C GLY A 335 32.59 11.59 28.30
N SER A 336 33.49 12.06 27.43
CA SER A 336 34.79 11.40 27.23
C SER A 336 35.75 12.36 26.49
N LEU A 337 36.42 13.21 27.26
CA LEU A 337 37.71 13.78 26.90
C LEU A 337 38.81 12.95 27.56
#